data_AF-A0A9E2NDR2-F1
#
_entry.id   AF-A0A9E2NDR2-F1
#
_cell.length_a   1.000
_cell.length_b   1.000
_cell.length_c   1.000
_cell.angle_alpha   90.00
_cell.angle_beta   90.00
_cell.angle_gamma   90.00
#
_symmetry.space_group_name_H-M   'P 1'
#
loop_
_entity.id
_entity.type
_entity.pdbx_description
1 polymer ?
#
loop_
_entity_poly.entity_id
_entity_poly.type
_entity_poly.pdbx_seq_one_letter_code
_entity_poly.pdbx_strand_id
1 'polypeptide(L)'
;MSRSVFDDLGRRLEARFRSDAKELSSDWLAQYERLLQQGTAQRRWFQARLVRLEQDPADALGLVDAGLQDPLQDWDTYLNALFQKAVAGLSDDALDQRLHILATARRVFADPKGFQKLSPQERLALAGIYRRMPGHPDVDWFLFAHVVAISPSMEALHAALRSEHVTPVLRKLQSALNAIPIQGLVSEDHFSDFTRQYESLTECKGLCLPTRLLALRRPDVFLAISKANLPSLQRLLKLTALNPHTLQDYWDHIILPLRAIQARWLPGANRPGAESTREPMGEAPDDFDAELTDIWRARMALLDVLLWEPPQRLPP
;
A
#
# COMPACT_ATOMS: atom_id res chain seq x y z
N MET A 1 29.33 -36.62 -18.72
CA MET A 1 27.89 -36.51 -18.43
C MET A 1 27.19 -36.08 -19.72
N SER A 2 26.47 -37.01 -20.36
CA SER A 2 26.02 -36.91 -21.76
C SER A 2 24.70 -36.14 -21.92
N ARG A 3 24.53 -35.49 -23.08
CA ARG A 3 23.30 -34.83 -23.60
C ARG A 3 21.99 -35.57 -23.30
N SER A 4 22.02 -36.89 -23.15
CA SER A 4 20.85 -37.72 -22.84
C SER A 4 20.13 -37.35 -21.54
N VAL A 5 20.82 -36.77 -20.54
CA VAL A 5 20.17 -36.34 -19.28
C VAL A 5 19.33 -35.09 -19.48
N PHE A 6 19.78 -34.17 -20.35
CA PHE A 6 19.03 -32.95 -20.67
C PHE A 6 17.82 -33.26 -21.57
N ASP A 7 17.97 -34.18 -22.53
CA ASP A 7 16.86 -34.60 -23.39
C ASP A 7 15.78 -35.38 -22.59
N ASP A 8 16.19 -36.14 -21.57
CA ASP A 8 15.27 -36.86 -20.68
C ASP A 8 14.59 -35.94 -19.67
N LEU A 9 15.25 -34.84 -19.26
CA LEU A 9 14.64 -33.79 -18.45
C LEU A 9 13.64 -32.96 -19.28
N GLY A 10 14.00 -32.60 -20.52
CA GLY A 10 13.13 -31.88 -21.44
C GLY A 10 11.84 -32.63 -21.73
N ARG A 11 11.92 -33.93 -22.05
CA ARG A 11 10.73 -34.77 -22.30
C ARG A 11 9.83 -34.94 -21.08
N ARG A 12 10.41 -35.03 -19.86
CA ARG A 12 9.63 -35.12 -18.62
C ARG A 12 8.92 -33.81 -18.28
N LEU A 13 9.55 -32.67 -18.54
CA LEU A 13 8.93 -31.35 -18.36
C LEU A 13 7.78 -31.16 -19.36
N GLU A 14 7.99 -31.51 -20.63
CA GLU A 14 6.96 -31.36 -21.67
C GLU A 14 5.74 -32.25 -21.42
N ALA A 15 5.94 -33.49 -20.95
CA ALA A 15 4.86 -34.39 -20.56
C ALA A 15 4.05 -33.85 -19.37
N ARG A 16 4.72 -33.22 -18.39
CA ARG A 16 4.08 -32.59 -17.23
C ARG A 16 3.30 -31.33 -17.61
N PHE A 17 3.83 -30.51 -18.51
CA PHE A 17 3.11 -29.33 -19.04
C PHE A 17 1.86 -29.71 -19.82
N ARG A 18 1.88 -30.84 -20.56
CA ARG A 18 0.67 -31.33 -21.25
C ARG A 18 -0.31 -32.03 -20.32
N SER A 19 0.13 -32.63 -19.21
CA SER A 19 -0.78 -33.26 -18.23
C SER A 19 -1.48 -32.26 -17.31
N ASP A 20 -0.86 -31.08 -17.07
CA ASP A 20 -1.38 -30.03 -16.18
C ASP A 20 -2.22 -28.97 -16.92
N ALA A 21 -2.40 -29.10 -18.24
CA ALA A 21 -3.29 -28.26 -19.03
C ALA A 21 -4.75 -28.59 -18.69
N LYS A 22 -5.30 -27.92 -17.67
CA LYS A 22 -6.76 -27.89 -17.46
C LYS A 22 -7.38 -27.07 -18.60
N GLU A 23 -8.27 -27.70 -19.37
CA GLU A 23 -9.14 -26.98 -20.30
C GLU A 23 -9.87 -25.86 -19.55
N LEU A 24 -9.67 -24.62 -20.00
CA LEU A 24 -10.37 -23.45 -19.50
C LEU A 24 -11.85 -23.63 -19.82
N SER A 25 -12.70 -23.72 -18.80
CA SER A 25 -14.14 -23.86 -19.04
C SER A 25 -14.68 -22.60 -19.71
N SER A 26 -15.64 -22.78 -20.61
CA SER A 26 -16.36 -21.69 -21.26
C SER A 26 -16.99 -20.72 -20.24
N ASP A 27 -17.39 -21.23 -19.08
CA ASP A 27 -17.95 -20.45 -17.98
C ASP A 27 -16.91 -19.53 -17.33
N TRP A 28 -15.67 -20.01 -17.18
CA TRP A 28 -14.56 -19.21 -16.66
C TRP A 28 -14.20 -18.07 -17.62
N LEU A 29 -14.13 -18.36 -18.93
CA LEU A 29 -13.89 -17.35 -19.96
C LEU A 29 -15.01 -16.30 -19.99
N ALA A 30 -16.28 -16.72 -19.90
CA ALA A 30 -17.41 -15.80 -19.88
C ALA A 30 -17.48 -14.94 -18.58
N GLN A 31 -16.98 -15.45 -17.45
CA GLN A 31 -16.87 -14.69 -16.20
C GLN A 31 -15.69 -13.71 -16.26
N TYR A 32 -14.56 -14.13 -16.84
CA TYR A 32 -13.39 -13.30 -17.07
C TYR A 32 -13.67 -12.18 -18.08
N GLU A 33 -14.41 -12.44 -19.16
CA GLU A 33 -14.86 -11.44 -20.12
C GLU A 33 -15.82 -10.43 -19.50
N ARG A 34 -16.73 -10.86 -18.59
CA ARG A 34 -17.59 -9.93 -17.83
C ARG A 34 -16.78 -9.00 -16.92
N LEU A 35 -15.78 -9.53 -16.23
CA LEU A 35 -14.85 -8.75 -15.39
C LEU A 35 -13.95 -7.82 -16.23
N LEU A 36 -13.58 -8.22 -17.44
CA LEU A 36 -12.87 -7.37 -18.40
C LEU A 36 -13.77 -6.24 -18.93
N GLN A 37 -15.02 -6.55 -19.29
CA GLN A 37 -15.98 -5.57 -19.81
C GLN A 37 -16.37 -4.51 -18.76
N GLN A 38 -16.49 -4.90 -17.49
CA GLN A 38 -16.83 -3.99 -16.39
C GLN A 38 -15.69 -2.99 -16.06
N GLY A 39 -14.44 -3.28 -16.39
CA GLY A 39 -13.27 -2.42 -16.15
C GLY A 39 -12.79 -1.61 -17.37
N THR A 40 -13.62 -1.41 -18.40
CA THR A 40 -13.18 -0.90 -19.72
C THR A 40 -12.95 0.61 -19.78
N ALA A 41 -13.65 1.43 -18.98
CA ALA A 41 -13.50 2.89 -19.03
C ALA A 41 -12.21 3.37 -18.33
N GLN A 42 -11.94 2.86 -17.12
CA GLN A 42 -10.77 3.23 -16.32
C GLN A 42 -9.45 2.72 -16.92
N ARG A 43 -9.43 1.51 -17.50
CA ARG A 43 -8.23 0.99 -18.19
C ARG A 43 -7.93 1.72 -19.49
N ARG A 44 -8.95 2.08 -20.28
CA ARG A 44 -8.75 2.88 -21.50
C ARG A 44 -8.24 4.28 -21.18
N TRP A 45 -8.76 4.90 -20.11
CA TRP A 45 -8.24 6.17 -19.60
C TRP A 45 -6.80 6.05 -19.11
N PHE A 46 -6.47 5.02 -18.34
CA PHE A 46 -5.14 4.79 -17.78
C PHE A 46 -4.10 4.40 -18.85
N GLN A 47 -4.45 3.53 -19.80
CA GLN A 47 -3.59 3.17 -20.94
C GLN A 47 -3.35 4.36 -21.86
N ALA A 48 -4.39 5.15 -22.19
CA ALA A 48 -4.23 6.37 -22.97
C ALA A 48 -3.37 7.43 -22.25
N ARG A 49 -3.39 7.43 -20.90
CA ARG A 49 -2.59 8.33 -20.06
C ARG A 49 -1.13 7.89 -19.97
N LEU A 50 -0.86 6.59 -19.79
CA LEU A 50 0.48 6.01 -19.84
C LEU A 50 1.16 6.28 -21.19
N VAL A 51 0.43 6.05 -22.29
CA VAL A 51 0.92 6.31 -23.64
C VAL A 51 1.25 7.80 -23.86
N ARG A 52 0.50 8.74 -23.28
CA ARG A 52 0.85 10.18 -23.32
C ARG A 52 2.09 10.53 -22.50
N LEU A 53 2.25 9.91 -21.32
CA LEU A 53 3.42 10.12 -20.46
C LEU A 53 4.71 9.56 -21.10
N GLU A 54 4.59 8.55 -21.96
CA GLU A 54 5.69 7.98 -22.74
C GLU A 54 6.02 8.81 -24.00
N GLN A 55 5.04 9.51 -24.58
CA GLN A 55 5.17 10.20 -25.87
C GLN A 55 5.59 11.66 -25.79
N ASP A 56 5.37 12.35 -24.66
CA ASP A 56 5.79 13.76 -24.49
C ASP A 56 6.40 14.02 -23.11
N PRO A 57 7.73 13.84 -22.96
CA PRO A 57 8.45 14.15 -21.72
C PRO A 57 8.51 15.65 -21.41
N ALA A 58 8.19 16.53 -22.36
CA ALA A 58 8.34 17.98 -22.22
C ALA A 58 7.10 18.68 -21.62
N ASP A 59 5.94 18.01 -21.61
CA ASP A 59 4.74 18.45 -20.88
C ASP A 59 4.83 18.16 -19.35
N ALA A 60 5.99 17.67 -18.88
CA ALA A 60 6.29 17.29 -17.50
C ALA A 60 7.03 18.39 -16.70
N LEU A 61 6.73 19.67 -16.96
CA LEU A 61 7.26 20.78 -16.16
C LEU A 61 6.48 20.91 -14.84
N GLY A 62 7.06 20.39 -13.76
CA GLY A 62 6.52 20.57 -12.40
C GLY A 62 7.17 19.78 -11.27
N LEU A 63 8.36 19.19 -11.48
CA LEU A 63 9.17 18.57 -10.42
C LEU A 63 10.63 19.06 -10.40
N VAL A 64 10.95 20.10 -11.17
CA VAL A 64 12.30 20.70 -11.21
C VAL A 64 12.36 21.88 -10.24
N ASP A 65 12.26 21.63 -8.94
CA ASP A 65 12.64 22.64 -7.93
C ASP A 65 13.58 22.07 -6.85
N ALA A 66 14.10 20.85 -7.04
CA ALA A 66 15.16 20.29 -6.18
C ALA A 66 16.19 19.41 -6.92
N GLY A 67 16.13 19.30 -8.25
CA GLY A 67 17.08 18.46 -9.01
C GLY A 67 16.94 16.94 -8.79
N LEU A 68 15.86 16.47 -8.18
CA LEU A 68 15.59 15.05 -7.98
C LEU A 68 14.93 14.47 -9.25
N GLN A 69 15.54 13.42 -9.81
CA GLN A 69 14.92 12.52 -10.80
C GLN A 69 13.62 11.94 -10.23
N ASP A 70 12.70 11.48 -11.09
CA ASP A 70 11.43 10.84 -10.68
C ASP A 70 11.72 9.72 -9.65
N PRO A 71 11.38 9.89 -8.36
CA PRO A 71 11.81 8.98 -7.30
C PRO A 71 11.12 7.62 -7.39
N LEU A 72 10.15 7.44 -8.30
CA LEU A 72 9.49 6.17 -8.54
C LEU A 72 9.91 5.49 -9.84
N GLN A 73 10.93 6.02 -10.53
CA GLN A 73 11.41 5.50 -11.80
C GLN A 73 11.81 4.01 -11.72
N ASP A 74 12.60 3.67 -10.72
CA ASP A 74 13.03 2.31 -10.40
C ASP A 74 13.32 2.19 -8.90
N TRP A 75 13.63 0.96 -8.48
CA TRP A 75 13.86 0.63 -7.08
C TRP A 75 15.06 1.36 -6.47
N ASP A 76 16.16 1.49 -7.22
CA ASP A 76 17.38 2.10 -6.72
C ASP A 76 17.20 3.62 -6.57
N THR A 77 16.54 4.28 -7.51
CA THR A 77 16.18 5.70 -7.39
C THR A 77 15.24 5.93 -6.20
N TYR A 78 14.27 5.04 -5.98
CA TYR A 78 13.37 5.10 -4.82
C TYR A 78 14.14 4.98 -3.50
N LEU A 79 15.01 3.99 -3.37
CA LEU A 79 15.83 3.78 -2.17
C LEU A 79 16.75 4.98 -1.91
N ASN A 80 17.42 5.48 -2.94
CA ASN A 80 18.28 6.65 -2.81
C ASN A 80 17.49 7.87 -2.34
N ALA A 81 16.31 8.13 -2.91
CA ALA A 81 15.46 9.23 -2.49
C ALA A 81 14.98 9.06 -1.04
N LEU A 82 14.65 7.82 -0.63
CA LEU A 82 14.22 7.49 0.72
C LEU A 82 15.32 7.81 1.74
N PHE A 83 16.54 7.31 1.52
CA PHE A 83 17.67 7.56 2.42
C PHE A 83 18.11 9.02 2.40
N GLN A 84 18.17 9.67 1.23
CA GLN A 84 18.49 11.10 1.15
C GLN A 84 17.50 11.94 1.95
N LYS A 85 16.19 11.69 1.83
CA LYS A 85 15.18 12.45 2.57
C LYS A 85 15.16 12.12 4.06
N ALA A 86 15.45 10.88 4.44
CA ALA A 86 15.65 10.50 5.83
C ALA A 86 16.79 11.30 6.47
N VAL A 87 17.91 11.46 5.75
CA VAL A 87 19.10 12.21 6.21
C VAL A 87 18.92 13.73 6.13
N ALA A 88 18.21 14.25 5.12
CA ALA A 88 18.19 15.69 4.82
C ALA A 88 17.10 16.51 5.54
N GLY A 89 16.06 15.89 6.10
CA GLY A 89 14.90 16.65 6.61
C GLY A 89 14.06 15.97 7.67
N LEU A 90 14.47 14.79 8.13
CA LEU A 90 13.90 14.09 9.26
C LEU A 90 15.03 13.86 10.27
N SER A 91 14.72 13.71 11.56
CA SER A 91 15.74 13.22 12.50
C SER A 91 16.25 11.87 11.99
N ASP A 92 17.53 11.54 12.20
CA ASP A 92 18.11 10.23 11.82
C ASP A 92 17.19 9.06 12.23
N ASP A 93 16.47 9.19 13.35
CA ASP A 93 15.54 8.19 13.88
C ASP A 93 14.19 8.04 13.14
N ALA A 94 13.84 8.88 12.16
CA ALA A 94 12.46 8.94 11.65
C ALA A 94 12.10 7.80 10.68
N LEU A 95 13.09 7.26 9.96
CA LEU A 95 12.93 6.04 9.17
C LEU A 95 12.85 4.83 10.11
N ASP A 96 13.75 4.77 11.10
CA ASP A 96 13.77 3.70 12.12
C ASP A 96 12.47 3.63 12.91
N GLN A 97 11.92 4.78 13.34
CA GLN A 97 10.63 4.85 14.00
C GLN A 97 9.49 4.34 13.10
N ARG A 98 9.52 4.65 11.80
CA ARG A 98 8.53 4.13 10.85
C ARG A 98 8.64 2.62 10.69
N LEU A 99 9.85 2.10 10.51
CA LEU A 99 10.10 0.66 10.44
C LEU A 99 9.67 -0.04 11.74
N HIS A 100 9.93 0.55 12.90
CA HIS A 100 9.47 0.04 14.19
C HIS A 100 7.94 -0.03 14.31
N ILE A 101 7.24 1.02 13.89
CA ILE A 101 5.75 1.04 13.85
C ILE A 101 5.23 -0.09 12.96
N LEU A 102 5.80 -0.25 11.77
CA LEU A 102 5.40 -1.30 10.82
C LEU A 102 5.71 -2.71 11.35
N ALA A 103 6.87 -2.91 11.97
CA ALA A 103 7.23 -4.18 12.61
C ALA A 103 6.25 -4.52 13.76
N THR A 104 5.87 -3.53 14.55
CA THR A 104 4.88 -3.69 15.63
C THR A 104 3.51 -4.04 15.05
N ALA A 105 3.05 -3.29 14.04
CA ALA A 105 1.78 -3.56 13.37
C ALA A 105 1.74 -4.96 12.75
N ARG A 106 2.83 -5.42 12.12
CA ARG A 106 2.94 -6.77 11.56
C ARG A 106 2.73 -7.85 12.62
N ARG A 107 3.32 -7.70 13.81
CA ARG A 107 3.10 -8.64 14.93
C ARG A 107 1.65 -8.65 15.40
N VAL A 108 1.02 -7.47 15.49
CA VAL A 108 -0.39 -7.35 15.86
C VAL A 108 -1.28 -8.03 14.84
N PHE A 109 -1.09 -7.76 13.55
CA PHE A 109 -1.97 -8.28 12.49
C PHE A 109 -1.72 -9.74 12.12
N ALA A 110 -0.60 -10.34 12.56
CA ALA A 110 -0.34 -11.76 12.42
C ALA A 110 -1.41 -12.63 13.12
N ASP A 111 -2.01 -12.11 14.20
CA ASP A 111 -3.20 -12.70 14.82
C ASP A 111 -4.46 -12.08 14.19
N PRO A 112 -5.39 -12.87 13.62
CA PRO A 112 -6.69 -12.38 13.12
C PRO A 112 -7.56 -11.67 14.17
N LYS A 113 -7.22 -11.77 15.46
CA LYS A 113 -7.84 -11.06 16.58
C LYS A 113 -6.88 -10.09 17.27
N GLY A 114 -5.68 -9.86 16.75
CA GLY A 114 -4.64 -9.14 17.46
C GLY A 114 -4.99 -7.69 17.75
N PHE A 115 -5.60 -6.97 16.80
CA PHE A 115 -5.98 -5.57 17.00
C PHE A 115 -7.01 -5.39 18.12
N GLN A 116 -8.00 -6.29 18.21
CA GLN A 116 -8.99 -6.23 19.29
C GLN A 116 -8.43 -6.64 20.66
N LYS A 117 -7.30 -7.36 20.72
CA LYS A 117 -6.65 -7.80 21.99
C LYS A 117 -5.77 -6.73 22.62
N LEU A 118 -5.39 -5.71 21.85
CA LEU A 118 -4.59 -4.59 22.35
C LEU A 118 -5.27 -3.88 23.52
N SER A 119 -4.49 -3.18 24.35
CA SER A 119 -5.04 -2.22 25.29
C SER A 119 -5.64 -1.01 24.57
N PRO A 120 -6.47 -0.19 25.24
CA PRO A 120 -7.00 1.02 24.64
C PRO A 120 -5.92 1.97 24.10
N GLN A 121 -4.82 2.15 24.82
CA GLN A 121 -3.76 3.09 24.43
C GLN A 121 -3.01 2.60 23.18
N GLU A 122 -2.75 1.31 23.07
CA GLU A 122 -2.12 0.70 21.89
C GLU A 122 -3.04 0.78 20.66
N ARG A 123 -4.34 0.53 20.82
CA ARG A 123 -5.33 0.72 19.74
C ARG A 123 -5.34 2.16 19.23
N LEU A 124 -5.36 3.13 20.15
CA LEU A 124 -5.36 4.55 19.80
C LEU A 124 -4.03 4.97 19.14
N ALA A 125 -2.90 4.40 19.55
CA ALA A 125 -1.60 4.65 18.94
C ALA A 125 -1.53 4.12 17.50
N LEU A 126 -1.96 2.86 17.27
CA LEU A 126 -2.05 2.31 15.92
C LEU A 126 -3.07 3.05 15.06
N ALA A 127 -4.16 3.54 15.63
CA ALA A 127 -5.13 4.38 14.92
C ALA A 127 -4.63 5.81 14.64
N GLY A 128 -3.45 6.19 15.14
CA GLY A 128 -2.88 7.53 14.94
C GLY A 128 -3.59 8.62 15.75
N ILE A 129 -4.29 8.24 16.83
CA ILE A 129 -5.02 9.16 17.73
C ILE A 129 -4.16 9.48 18.96
N TYR A 130 -3.27 8.57 19.36
CA TYR A 130 -2.41 8.74 20.53
C TYR A 130 -0.93 8.69 20.14
N ARG A 131 -0.16 9.70 20.55
CA ARG A 131 1.23 9.89 20.09
C ARG A 131 2.21 8.90 20.69
N ARG A 132 2.00 8.46 21.93
CA ARG A 132 2.97 7.69 22.70
C ARG A 132 2.36 6.38 23.15
N MET A 133 2.81 5.26 22.59
CA MET A 133 2.37 3.94 23.05
C MET A 133 3.13 3.53 24.31
N PRO A 134 2.46 2.98 25.34
CA PRO A 134 3.14 2.38 26.49
C PRO A 134 4.14 1.31 26.05
N GLY A 135 5.32 1.28 26.69
CA GLY A 135 6.41 0.36 26.32
C GLY A 135 7.21 0.80 25.09
N HIS A 136 6.80 1.85 24.37
CA HIS A 136 7.51 2.44 23.23
C HIS A 136 7.56 3.97 23.32
N PRO A 137 8.09 4.55 24.41
CA PRO A 137 8.05 6.00 24.67
C PRO A 137 8.82 6.82 23.64
N ASP A 138 9.86 6.25 23.02
CA ASP A 138 10.76 6.96 22.11
C ASP A 138 10.22 7.05 20.68
N VAL A 139 9.15 6.30 20.37
CA VAL A 139 8.54 6.26 19.04
C VAL A 139 7.40 7.27 18.94
N ASP A 140 7.40 8.10 17.90
CA ASP A 140 6.27 8.97 17.56
C ASP A 140 5.22 8.20 16.74
N TRP A 141 4.12 7.83 17.38
CA TRP A 141 3.04 7.09 16.72
C TRP A 141 2.16 7.98 15.82
N PHE A 142 2.45 9.26 15.69
CA PHE A 142 1.78 10.13 14.69
C PHE A 142 2.38 10.03 13.29
N LEU A 143 3.49 9.30 13.11
CA LEU A 143 4.00 8.93 11.78
C LEU A 143 2.98 8.05 11.04
N PHE A 144 2.88 8.15 9.71
CA PHE A 144 1.84 7.57 8.85
C PHE A 144 0.42 8.15 9.02
N ALA A 145 0.24 9.46 8.81
CA ALA A 145 -1.06 10.14 8.89
C ALA A 145 -1.75 10.00 10.27
N HIS A 146 -1.63 11.00 11.13
CA HIS A 146 -2.33 11.02 12.42
C HIS A 146 -3.72 11.66 12.30
N VAL A 147 -4.61 11.26 13.22
CA VAL A 147 -5.97 11.78 13.31
C VAL A 147 -5.96 13.01 14.20
N VAL A 148 -6.03 14.19 13.57
CA VAL A 148 -5.96 15.50 14.24
C VAL A 148 -7.22 15.79 15.08
N ALA A 149 -8.39 15.35 14.61
CA ALA A 149 -9.67 15.61 15.27
C ALA A 149 -10.63 14.44 15.08
N ILE A 150 -11.37 14.12 16.14
CA ILE A 150 -12.46 13.13 16.13
C ILE A 150 -13.76 13.86 15.88
N SER A 151 -14.40 13.60 14.74
CA SER A 151 -15.72 14.14 14.44
C SER A 151 -16.81 13.38 15.20
N PRO A 152 -18.00 13.97 15.43
CA PRO A 152 -19.14 13.26 16.01
C PRO A 152 -19.48 11.96 15.27
N SER A 153 -19.34 11.95 13.94
CA SER A 153 -19.55 10.76 13.10
C SER A 153 -18.60 9.59 13.42
N MET A 154 -17.47 9.83 14.10
CA MET A 154 -16.55 8.79 14.57
C MET A 154 -16.71 8.43 16.06
N GLU A 155 -17.68 8.99 16.76
CA GLU A 155 -17.80 8.84 18.22
C GLU A 155 -17.91 7.36 18.64
N ALA A 156 -18.76 6.58 17.98
CA ALA A 156 -18.93 5.16 18.29
C ALA A 156 -17.63 4.35 18.07
N LEU A 157 -16.91 4.64 16.99
CA LEU A 157 -15.62 4.01 16.68
C LEU A 157 -14.56 4.40 17.70
N HIS A 158 -14.47 5.69 18.04
CA HIS A 158 -13.53 6.20 19.02
C HIS A 158 -13.80 5.63 20.42
N ALA A 159 -15.07 5.56 20.83
CA ALA A 159 -15.49 4.92 22.08
C ALA A 159 -15.11 3.44 22.11
N ALA A 160 -15.26 2.72 21.00
CA ALA A 160 -14.84 1.33 20.88
C ALA A 160 -13.32 1.16 21.01
N LEU A 161 -12.51 2.04 20.42
CA LEU A 161 -11.05 2.01 20.56
C LEU A 161 -10.61 2.26 22.01
N ARG A 162 -11.33 3.13 22.74
CA ARG A 162 -11.08 3.46 24.16
C ARG A 162 -11.61 2.43 25.16
N SER A 163 -12.45 1.50 24.73
CA SER A 163 -13.08 0.54 25.64
C SER A 163 -12.05 -0.47 26.15
N GLU A 164 -12.10 -0.81 27.44
CA GLU A 164 -11.33 -1.93 28.01
C GLU A 164 -11.82 -3.30 27.53
N HIS A 165 -13.05 -3.36 27.01
CA HIS A 165 -13.69 -4.60 26.59
C HIS A 165 -13.81 -4.69 25.07
N VAL A 166 -13.84 -5.92 24.56
CA VAL A 166 -14.07 -6.16 23.13
C VAL A 166 -15.54 -5.91 22.79
N THR A 167 -15.83 -4.73 22.23
CA THR A 167 -17.17 -4.30 21.82
C THR A 167 -17.58 -4.88 20.46
N PRO A 168 -18.88 -4.89 20.10
CA PRO A 168 -19.33 -5.28 18.76
C PRO A 168 -18.70 -4.44 17.65
N VAL A 169 -18.54 -3.12 17.87
CA VAL A 169 -17.89 -2.20 16.92
C VAL A 169 -16.43 -2.59 16.71
N LEU A 170 -15.70 -2.93 17.78
CA LEU A 170 -14.30 -3.35 17.68
C LEU A 170 -14.15 -4.70 16.95
N ARG A 171 -15.04 -5.67 17.19
CA ARG A 171 -15.05 -6.95 16.43
C ARG A 171 -15.30 -6.73 14.95
N LYS A 172 -16.21 -5.80 14.62
CA LYS A 172 -16.54 -5.48 13.24
C LYS A 172 -15.42 -4.69 12.54
N LEU A 173 -14.71 -3.81 13.25
CA LEU A 173 -13.45 -3.22 12.77
C LEU A 173 -12.39 -4.30 12.49
N GLN A 174 -12.18 -5.24 13.43
CA GLN A 174 -11.26 -6.36 13.23
C GLN A 174 -11.66 -7.20 12.01
N SER A 175 -12.95 -7.47 11.83
CA SER A 175 -13.48 -8.18 10.66
C SER A 175 -13.22 -7.42 9.36
N ALA A 176 -13.45 -6.11 9.34
CA ALA A 176 -13.12 -5.26 8.20
C ALA A 176 -11.63 -5.38 7.85
N LEU A 177 -10.75 -5.23 8.83
CA LEU A 177 -9.30 -5.36 8.63
C LEU A 177 -8.93 -6.73 8.09
N ASN A 178 -9.55 -7.80 8.58
CA ASN A 178 -9.31 -9.16 8.12
C ASN A 178 -9.74 -9.43 6.67
N ALA A 179 -10.61 -8.60 6.08
CA ALA A 179 -10.94 -8.68 4.66
C ALA A 179 -9.73 -8.43 3.75
N ILE A 180 -8.71 -7.71 4.25
CA ILE A 180 -7.44 -7.54 3.57
C ILE A 180 -6.51 -8.69 3.97
N PRO A 181 -5.97 -9.48 3.04
CA PRO A 181 -5.07 -10.56 3.40
C PRO A 181 -3.71 -10.01 3.86
N ILE A 182 -3.09 -10.63 4.87
CA ILE A 182 -1.80 -10.20 5.43
C ILE A 182 -0.61 -10.54 4.51
N GLN A 183 -0.79 -11.48 3.60
CA GLN A 183 0.20 -11.91 2.60
C GLN A 183 -0.54 -12.23 1.29
N GLY A 184 0.21 -12.33 0.19
CA GLY A 184 -0.37 -12.61 -1.12
C GLY A 184 -1.09 -11.41 -1.76
N LEU A 185 -1.84 -11.68 -2.82
CA LEU A 185 -2.50 -10.65 -3.62
C LEU A 185 -3.64 -9.95 -2.86
N VAL A 186 -3.65 -8.62 -2.89
CA VAL A 186 -4.80 -7.80 -2.46
C VAL A 186 -5.63 -7.40 -3.68
N SER A 187 -6.73 -8.09 -3.92
CA SER A 187 -7.69 -7.77 -4.99
C SER A 187 -8.58 -6.57 -4.64
N GLU A 188 -9.32 -6.10 -5.64
CA GLU A 188 -10.38 -5.10 -5.46
C GLU A 188 -11.52 -5.64 -4.58
N ASP A 189 -11.87 -6.92 -4.69
CA ASP A 189 -12.90 -7.55 -3.84
C ASP A 189 -12.53 -7.48 -2.36
N HIS A 190 -11.26 -7.76 -2.01
CA HIS A 190 -10.77 -7.60 -0.63
C HIS A 190 -10.94 -6.17 -0.14
N PHE A 191 -10.63 -5.18 -0.99
CA PHE A 191 -10.76 -3.77 -0.66
C PHE A 191 -12.23 -3.32 -0.56
N SER A 192 -13.10 -3.81 -1.43
CA SER A 192 -14.54 -3.57 -1.40
C SER A 192 -15.18 -4.15 -0.14
N ASP A 193 -14.78 -5.36 0.27
CA ASP A 193 -15.22 -6.00 1.51
C ASP A 193 -14.75 -5.24 2.76
N PHE A 194 -13.51 -4.74 2.76
CA PHE A 194 -13.03 -3.83 3.79
C PHE A 194 -13.90 -2.56 3.86
N THR A 195 -14.10 -1.92 2.71
CA THR A 195 -14.81 -0.63 2.58
C THR A 195 -16.25 -0.75 3.10
N ARG A 196 -17.00 -1.73 2.60
CA ARG A 196 -18.39 -1.99 3.03
C ARG A 196 -18.49 -2.21 4.54
N GLN A 197 -17.57 -2.99 5.12
CA GLN A 197 -17.57 -3.25 6.56
C GLN A 197 -17.17 -2.01 7.37
N TYR A 198 -16.14 -1.28 6.94
CA TYR A 198 -15.64 -0.10 7.64
C TYR A 198 -16.65 1.04 7.63
N GLU A 199 -17.24 1.37 6.48
CA GLU A 199 -18.24 2.44 6.35
C GLU A 199 -19.50 2.15 7.18
N SER A 200 -19.81 0.89 7.44
CA SER A 200 -20.91 0.52 8.34
C SER A 200 -20.58 0.65 9.85
N LEU A 201 -19.41 1.19 10.20
CA LEU A 201 -18.98 1.52 11.58
C LEU A 201 -19.09 3.02 11.90
N THR A 202 -19.08 3.87 10.87
CA THR A 202 -18.95 5.31 11.02
C THR A 202 -19.51 6.03 9.80
N GLU A 203 -20.20 7.14 10.04
CA GLU A 203 -20.62 8.04 8.96
C GLU A 203 -19.49 8.97 8.49
N CYS A 204 -18.31 8.89 9.12
CA CYS A 204 -17.16 9.70 8.78
C CYS A 204 -16.57 9.25 7.44
N LYS A 205 -16.60 10.16 6.46
CA LYS A 205 -15.95 9.98 5.16
C LYS A 205 -14.44 10.31 5.19
N GLY A 206 -13.86 10.43 6.37
CA GLY A 206 -12.45 10.75 6.55
C GLY A 206 -11.56 9.56 6.17
N LEU A 207 -10.60 9.79 5.28
CA LEU A 207 -9.70 8.73 4.78
C LEU A 207 -8.52 8.44 5.70
N CYS A 208 -8.18 9.36 6.62
CA CYS A 208 -6.97 9.26 7.44
C CYS A 208 -6.91 7.95 8.25
N LEU A 209 -7.92 7.67 9.08
CA LEU A 209 -7.95 6.47 9.91
C LEU A 209 -7.97 5.15 9.10
N PRO A 210 -8.89 4.95 8.13
CA PRO A 210 -8.95 3.69 7.42
C PRO A 210 -7.70 3.45 6.56
N THR A 211 -7.19 4.45 5.83
CA THR A 211 -6.00 4.28 4.99
C THR A 211 -4.74 4.06 5.81
N ARG A 212 -4.63 4.67 7.00
CA ARG A 212 -3.57 4.36 7.97
C ARG A 212 -3.61 2.90 8.40
N LEU A 213 -4.75 2.40 8.88
CA LEU A 213 -4.85 1.01 9.34
C LEU A 213 -4.53 0.01 8.21
N LEU A 214 -4.95 0.32 6.98
CA LEU A 214 -4.59 -0.44 5.78
C LEU A 214 -3.08 -0.42 5.52
N ALA A 215 -2.44 0.75 5.58
CA ALA A 215 -0.98 0.89 5.42
C ALA A 215 -0.21 0.13 6.49
N LEU A 216 -0.69 0.13 7.74
CA LEU A 216 -0.06 -0.66 8.82
C LEU A 216 -0.26 -2.17 8.64
N ARG A 217 -1.37 -2.60 8.03
CA ARG A 217 -1.67 -4.02 7.77
C ARG A 217 -0.93 -4.57 6.56
N ARG A 218 -0.87 -3.81 5.48
CA ARG A 218 -0.24 -4.16 4.19
C ARG A 218 0.60 -3.00 3.69
N PRO A 219 1.77 -2.74 4.32
CA PRO A 219 2.62 -1.60 4.01
C PRO A 219 3.34 -1.71 2.66
N ASP A 220 3.25 -2.86 2.00
CA ASP A 220 3.68 -3.08 0.63
C ASP A 220 2.61 -2.69 -0.41
N VAL A 221 1.38 -2.39 0.04
CA VAL A 221 0.22 -2.16 -0.82
C VAL A 221 -0.40 -0.79 -0.63
N PHE A 222 -0.54 -0.34 0.61
CA PHE A 222 -1.33 0.84 0.95
C PHE A 222 -0.46 1.97 1.45
N LEU A 223 -0.91 3.19 1.17
CA LEU A 223 -0.31 4.43 1.62
C LEU A 223 -1.32 5.15 2.53
N ALA A 224 -0.88 5.51 3.73
CA ALA A 224 -1.71 6.30 4.64
C ALA A 224 -1.88 7.73 4.07
N ILE A 225 -3.11 8.22 3.97
CA ILE A 225 -3.40 9.54 3.39
C ILE A 225 -3.70 10.56 4.47
N SER A 226 -3.06 11.72 4.37
CA SER A 226 -3.32 12.87 5.22
C SER A 226 -3.38 14.15 4.38
N LYS A 227 -3.96 15.21 4.96
CA LYS A 227 -3.91 16.54 4.34
C LYS A 227 -2.49 17.03 4.08
N ALA A 228 -1.51 16.57 4.88
CA ALA A 228 -0.12 16.99 4.76
C ALA A 228 0.62 16.32 3.58
N ASN A 229 0.29 15.06 3.25
CA ASN A 229 0.99 14.33 2.20
C ASN A 229 0.25 14.36 0.84
N LEU A 230 -1.03 14.73 0.80
CA LEU A 230 -1.82 14.83 -0.43
C LEU A 230 -1.22 15.78 -1.49
N PRO A 231 -0.76 17.01 -1.17
CA PRO A 231 -0.18 17.91 -2.17
C PRO A 231 1.09 17.34 -2.81
N SER A 232 1.96 16.72 -2.01
CA SER A 232 3.15 16.03 -2.48
C SER A 232 2.80 14.83 -3.35
N LEU A 233 1.77 14.06 -2.96
CA LEU A 233 1.31 12.91 -3.73
C LEU A 233 0.72 13.33 -5.07
N GLN A 234 -0.05 14.42 -5.09
CA GLN A 234 -0.59 15.00 -6.32
C GLN A 234 0.52 15.37 -7.29
N ARG A 235 1.58 16.03 -6.81
CA ARG A 235 2.76 16.37 -7.62
C ARG A 235 3.50 15.12 -8.10
N LEU A 236 3.71 14.15 -7.22
CA LEU A 236 4.37 12.89 -7.54
C LEU A 236 3.64 12.11 -8.64
N LEU A 237 2.31 12.06 -8.56
CA LEU A 237 1.47 11.40 -9.57
C LEU A 237 1.18 12.28 -10.81
N LYS A 238 1.72 13.50 -10.86
CA LYS A 238 1.50 14.48 -11.94
C LYS A 238 0.01 14.68 -12.23
N LEU A 239 -0.79 14.81 -11.17
CA LEU A 239 -2.23 15.02 -11.23
C LEU A 239 -2.54 16.51 -11.13
N THR A 240 -3.48 16.98 -11.96
CA THR A 240 -3.96 18.37 -11.91
C THR A 240 -4.79 18.64 -10.66
N ALA A 241 -5.49 17.63 -10.16
CA ALA A 241 -6.19 17.65 -8.89
C ALA A 241 -6.25 16.23 -8.30
N LEU A 242 -5.99 16.10 -7.01
CA LEU A 242 -6.21 14.88 -6.24
C LEU A 242 -6.95 15.22 -4.95
N ASN A 243 -8.22 14.84 -4.89
CA ASN A 243 -9.07 15.10 -3.73
C ASN A 243 -10.00 13.91 -3.48
N PRO A 244 -9.47 12.78 -2.98
CA PRO A 244 -10.28 11.60 -2.73
C PRO A 244 -11.27 11.87 -1.59
N HIS A 245 -12.55 11.61 -1.84
CA HIS A 245 -13.62 11.81 -0.86
C HIS A 245 -14.18 10.51 -0.29
N THR A 246 -13.92 9.40 -0.99
CA THR A 246 -14.37 8.06 -0.61
C THR A 246 -13.20 7.08 -0.61
N LEU A 247 -13.40 5.92 0.02
CA LEU A 247 -12.42 4.83 -0.04
C LEU A 247 -12.25 4.30 -1.48
N GLN A 248 -13.31 4.35 -2.29
CA GLN A 248 -13.22 3.99 -3.71
C GLN A 248 -12.34 4.99 -4.47
N ASP A 249 -12.51 6.30 -4.28
CA ASP A 249 -11.64 7.31 -4.90
C ASP A 249 -10.17 7.09 -4.53
N TYR A 250 -9.91 6.73 -3.26
CA TYR A 250 -8.58 6.39 -2.80
C TYR A 250 -8.01 5.16 -3.53
N TRP A 251 -8.80 4.11 -3.71
CA TRP A 251 -8.34 2.93 -4.44
C TRP A 251 -8.03 3.25 -5.91
N ASP A 252 -8.98 3.90 -6.59
CA ASP A 252 -8.92 4.14 -8.03
C ASP A 252 -7.88 5.19 -8.42
N HIS A 253 -7.76 6.26 -7.63
CA HIS A 253 -6.91 7.41 -7.98
C HIS A 253 -5.55 7.42 -7.29
N ILE A 254 -5.34 6.58 -6.26
CA ILE A 254 -4.08 6.52 -5.53
C ILE A 254 -3.47 5.12 -5.57
N ILE A 255 -4.20 4.10 -5.09
CA ILE A 255 -3.62 2.76 -4.95
C ILE A 255 -3.34 2.10 -6.30
N LEU A 256 -4.29 2.14 -7.25
CA LEU A 256 -4.08 1.55 -8.57
C LEU A 256 -2.90 2.21 -9.33
N PRO A 257 -2.81 3.56 -9.43
CA PRO A 257 -1.66 4.22 -10.04
C PRO A 257 -0.33 3.87 -9.37
N LEU A 258 -0.26 3.91 -8.04
CA LEU A 258 0.98 3.59 -7.33
C LEU A 258 1.39 2.12 -7.52
N ARG A 259 0.45 1.17 -7.48
CA ARG A 259 0.74 -0.24 -7.78
C ARG A 259 1.29 -0.46 -9.20
N ALA A 260 0.74 0.25 -10.18
CA ALA A 260 1.23 0.17 -11.55
C ALA A 260 2.67 0.68 -11.68
N ILE A 261 3.02 1.74 -10.95
CA ILE A 261 4.39 2.22 -10.88
C ILE A 261 5.30 1.19 -10.19
N GLN A 262 4.87 0.61 -9.07
CA GLN A 262 5.63 -0.41 -8.36
C GLN A 262 5.86 -1.70 -9.14
N ALA A 263 4.96 -2.04 -10.06
CA ALA A 263 5.14 -3.20 -10.92
C ALA A 263 6.47 -3.12 -11.72
N ARG A 264 6.98 -1.91 -11.97
CA ARG A 264 8.28 -1.67 -12.62
C ARG A 264 9.47 -2.07 -11.75
N TRP A 265 9.30 -2.12 -10.43
CA TRP A 265 10.36 -2.47 -9.47
C TRP A 265 10.48 -3.98 -9.29
N LEU A 266 9.47 -4.74 -9.73
CA LEU A 266 9.46 -6.19 -9.55
C LEU A 266 10.56 -6.87 -10.40
N PRO A 267 11.25 -7.88 -9.84
CA PRO A 267 12.21 -8.67 -10.59
C PRO A 267 11.60 -9.22 -11.90
N GLY A 268 12.23 -8.92 -13.04
CA GLY A 268 11.79 -9.40 -14.36
C GLY A 268 10.85 -8.48 -15.15
N ALA A 269 10.49 -7.29 -14.62
CA ALA A 269 9.63 -6.32 -15.31
C ALA A 269 10.11 -5.87 -16.71
N ASN A 270 11.39 -6.04 -17.03
CA ASN A 270 12.00 -5.67 -18.31
C ASN A 270 12.26 -6.85 -19.27
N ARG A 271 11.67 -8.04 -19.06
CA ARG A 271 11.83 -9.19 -19.98
C ARG A 271 10.78 -9.16 -21.10
N PRO A 272 11.17 -9.12 -22.39
CA PRO A 272 10.22 -9.29 -23.49
C PRO A 272 9.59 -10.68 -23.44
N GLY A 273 8.25 -10.75 -23.42
CA GLY A 273 7.50 -12.01 -23.34
C GLY A 273 7.10 -12.44 -21.91
N ALA A 274 7.31 -11.59 -20.90
CA ALA A 274 6.74 -11.80 -19.57
C ALA A 274 5.22 -11.57 -19.60
N GLU A 275 4.48 -12.62 -19.99
CA GLU A 275 3.03 -12.66 -19.83
C GLU A 275 2.64 -12.49 -18.35
N SER A 276 1.44 -11.94 -18.17
CA SER A 276 0.72 -11.65 -16.93
C SER A 276 0.49 -12.88 -16.02
N THR A 277 1.55 -13.56 -15.57
CA THR A 277 1.47 -14.49 -14.44
C THR A 277 1.55 -13.71 -13.12
N ARG A 278 0.37 -13.35 -12.62
CA ARG A 278 0.02 -13.17 -11.20
C ARG A 278 0.65 -14.34 -10.39
N GLU A 279 1.37 -14.24 -9.27
CA GLU A 279 1.32 -13.46 -8.02
C GLU A 279 2.68 -13.58 -7.25
N PRO A 280 2.92 -12.88 -6.12
CA PRO A 280 2.23 -11.71 -5.59
C PRO A 280 3.16 -10.49 -5.54
N MET A 281 2.60 -9.30 -5.34
CA MET A 281 3.31 -8.31 -4.52
C MET A 281 3.64 -8.98 -3.18
N GLY A 282 4.87 -9.47 -2.94
CA GLY A 282 5.10 -10.13 -1.64
C GLY A 282 6.42 -10.80 -1.27
N GLU A 283 7.38 -11.04 -2.16
CA GLU A 283 8.71 -11.55 -1.73
C GLU A 283 9.80 -10.58 -2.14
N ALA A 284 10.73 -10.32 -1.21
CA ALA A 284 11.92 -9.53 -1.50
C ALA A 284 12.84 -10.36 -2.40
N PRO A 285 13.62 -9.72 -3.28
CA PRO A 285 14.69 -10.40 -3.99
C PRO A 285 15.59 -11.23 -3.05
N ASP A 286 16.03 -12.41 -3.50
CA ASP A 286 16.79 -13.36 -2.67
C ASP A 286 18.14 -12.80 -2.17
N ASP A 287 18.66 -11.77 -2.84
CA ASP A 287 19.91 -11.07 -2.53
C ASP A 287 19.73 -9.90 -1.53
N PHE A 288 18.49 -9.57 -1.14
CA PHE A 288 18.26 -8.53 -0.14
C PHE A 288 18.64 -9.02 1.26
N ASP A 289 19.34 -8.18 2.00
CA ASP A 289 19.54 -8.38 3.44
C ASP A 289 18.23 -8.13 4.22
N ALA A 290 18.30 -8.27 5.54
CA ALA A 290 17.14 -8.11 6.41
C ALA A 290 16.54 -6.69 6.36
N GLU A 291 17.39 -5.66 6.27
CA GLU A 291 16.96 -4.26 6.26
C GLU A 291 16.28 -3.91 4.94
N LEU A 292 16.90 -4.27 3.81
CA LEU A 292 16.32 -4.09 2.48
C LEU A 292 15.04 -4.90 2.31
N THR A 293 14.96 -6.10 2.91
CA THR A 293 13.73 -6.89 2.93
C THR A 293 12.60 -6.17 3.67
N ASP A 294 12.89 -5.53 4.79
CA ASP A 294 11.88 -4.79 5.56
C ASP A 294 11.44 -3.52 4.83
N ILE A 295 12.35 -2.79 4.19
CA ILE A 295 12.03 -1.66 3.32
C ILE A 295 11.19 -2.12 2.12
N TRP A 296 11.54 -3.23 1.48
CA TRP A 296 10.77 -3.81 0.36
C TRP A 296 9.34 -4.18 0.77
N ARG A 297 9.17 -4.77 1.96
CA ARG A 297 7.85 -5.09 2.52
C ARG A 297 7.08 -3.85 2.97
N ALA A 298 7.76 -2.72 3.13
CA ALA A 298 7.19 -1.46 3.59
C ALA A 298 7.07 -0.38 2.50
N ARG A 299 7.48 -0.70 1.27
CA ARG A 299 7.73 0.25 0.18
C ARG A 299 6.57 1.20 -0.14
N MET A 300 5.30 0.79 0.04
CA MET A 300 4.15 1.69 -0.20
C MET A 300 3.93 2.63 0.98
N ALA A 301 3.95 2.11 2.20
CA ALA A 301 3.79 2.93 3.39
C ALA A 301 4.94 3.94 3.51
N LEU A 302 6.17 3.55 3.20
CA LEU A 302 7.36 4.41 3.28
C LEU A 302 7.40 5.53 2.24
N LEU A 303 6.49 5.54 1.24
CA LEU A 303 6.26 6.76 0.45
C LEU A 303 5.86 7.94 1.35
N ASP A 304 5.28 7.69 2.54
CA ASP A 304 5.07 8.72 3.55
C ASP A 304 6.34 9.53 3.85
N VAL A 305 7.53 8.92 3.88
CA VAL A 305 8.81 9.64 4.07
C VAL A 305 9.05 10.63 2.94
N LEU A 306 8.81 10.21 1.70
CA LEU A 306 9.00 11.05 0.52
C LEU A 306 7.95 12.16 0.40
N LEU A 307 6.73 11.89 0.85
CA LEU A 307 5.58 12.77 0.68
C LEU A 307 5.39 13.72 1.86
N TRP A 308 5.91 13.38 3.03
CA TRP A 308 5.79 14.20 4.21
C TRP A 308 6.60 15.49 4.03
N GLU A 309 5.91 16.60 4.28
CA GLU A 309 6.50 17.91 4.41
C GLU A 309 6.23 18.37 5.84
N PRO A 310 7.26 18.79 6.60
CA PRO A 310 7.02 19.40 7.89
C PRO A 310 6.10 20.61 7.69
N PRO A 311 5.11 20.83 8.57
CA PRO A 311 4.31 22.04 8.50
C PRO A 311 5.24 23.24 8.48
N GLN A 312 5.17 24.06 7.43
CA GLN A 312 5.89 25.32 7.38
C GLN A 312 5.53 26.09 8.65
N ARG A 313 6.53 26.45 9.46
CA ARG A 313 6.30 27.37 10.57
C ARG A 313 5.66 28.61 9.96
N LEU A 314 4.41 28.89 10.32
CA LEU A 314 3.83 30.20 10.04
C LEU A 314 4.83 31.24 10.58
N PRO A 315 5.21 32.26 9.80
CA PRO A 315 6.03 33.34 10.34
C PRO A 315 5.32 33.93 11.56
N PRO A 316 6.10 34.38 12.57
CA PRO A 316 5.59 34.79 13.88
C PRO A 316 4.55 35.92 13.81
#